data_AF-A0A957AWH0-F1
#
_entry.id   AF-A0A957AWH0-F1
#
_cell.length_a   1.000
_cell.length_b   1.000
_cell.length_c   1.000
_cell.angle_alpha   90.00
_cell.angle_beta   90.00
_cell.angle_gamma   90.00
#
_symmetry.space_group_name_H-M   'P 1'
#
loop_
_entity.id
_entity.type
_entity.pdbx_description
1 polymer ?
#
loop_
_entity_poly.entity_id
_entity_poly.type
_entity_poly.pdbx_seq_one_letter_code
_entity_poly.pdbx_strand_id
1 'polypeptide(L)'
;MANLLSAIRRRLSIHPQPRDFQRATEEDVYYCYRLLLNREPDQDGLAYYTNLVQTHHVSLPTLVDGFLNSYEFKNLVAERNRPQLVELDDFSIYVRLNDHFVGATIAREKAYEPYVTEEFRRILRPGMTFVDVGANIGYFTLLAARLVGENGHVYAFEPTPANCQSLYQSLAENGFGNVTLFQNAVAEKAQTLIFSGGGADSNGRIINESEPLAQEFVLPRVEAVTLDETLANVAQIDLIKMDIEGAEPRAWAGMQQIIAQHRPILAMEFAPDLIRTTSGADPAAFMDAIQQTYDVYILERTGQKSAAPQNTAAIMAAQAASGIGHVDVVAYAR
;
A
#
# COMPACT_ATOMS: atom_id res chain seq x y z
N MET A 1 -8.25 3.98 14.08
CA MET A 1 -9.03 4.33 15.30
C MET A 1 -8.80 5.76 15.81
N ALA A 2 -7.57 6.28 15.89
CA ALA A 2 -7.29 7.64 16.38
C ALA A 2 -7.94 8.76 15.55
N ASN A 3 -8.03 8.61 14.23
CA ASN A 3 -8.68 9.57 13.33
C ASN A 3 -10.22 9.59 13.43
N LEU A 4 -10.85 8.47 13.81
CA LEU A 4 -12.30 8.41 14.01
C LEU A 4 -12.69 9.11 15.31
N LEU A 5 -11.94 8.88 16.39
CA LEU A 5 -12.12 9.58 17.66
C LEU A 5 -11.78 11.08 17.54
N SER A 6 -10.79 11.47 16.73
CA SER A 6 -10.47 12.89 16.48
C SER A 6 -11.52 13.58 15.61
N ALA A 7 -12.08 12.89 14.61
CA ALA A 7 -13.17 13.39 13.76
C ALA A 7 -14.49 13.52 14.54
N ILE A 8 -14.81 12.53 15.40
CA ILE A 8 -15.93 12.58 16.34
C ILE A 8 -15.72 13.75 17.32
N ARG A 9 -14.53 13.92 17.90
CA ARG A 9 -14.21 15.07 18.76
C ARG A 9 -14.35 16.42 18.04
N ARG A 10 -13.89 16.55 16.78
CA ARG A 10 -13.98 17.79 15.99
C ARG A 10 -15.39 18.18 15.58
N ARG A 11 -16.26 17.20 15.28
CA ARG A 11 -17.68 17.49 14.97
C ARG A 11 -18.52 17.75 16.22
N LEU A 12 -18.17 17.14 17.36
CA LEU A 12 -18.80 17.42 18.65
C LEU A 12 -18.42 18.80 19.25
N SER A 13 -17.33 19.42 18.79
CA SER A 13 -16.89 20.76 19.18
C SER A 13 -17.63 21.94 18.51
N ILE A 14 -18.75 21.70 17.81
CA ILE A 14 -19.63 22.76 17.26
C ILE A 14 -20.63 23.26 18.35
N HIS A 15 -20.60 22.69 19.56
CA HIS A 15 -21.37 23.19 20.70
C HIS A 15 -20.51 23.89 21.75
N PRO A 16 -20.97 25.02 22.34
CA PRO A 16 -20.13 25.98 23.06
C PRO A 16 -19.87 25.61 24.53
N GLN A 17 -20.18 24.37 24.94
CA GLN A 17 -20.06 23.90 26.32
C GLN A 17 -19.17 22.65 26.33
N PRO A 18 -18.18 22.55 27.24
CA PRO A 18 -17.37 21.34 27.35
C PRO A 18 -18.27 20.16 27.74
N ARG A 19 -18.54 19.24 26.80
CA ARG A 19 -19.26 18.00 27.10
C ARG A 19 -18.40 17.16 28.04
N ASP A 20 -18.96 16.78 29.19
CA ASP A 20 -18.36 15.82 30.09
C ASP A 20 -18.50 14.41 29.51
N PHE A 21 -17.39 13.86 29.00
CA PHE A 21 -17.36 12.52 28.41
C PHE A 21 -17.36 11.38 29.44
N GLN A 22 -17.43 11.69 30.74
CA GLN A 22 -17.54 10.68 31.79
C GLN A 22 -18.88 9.94 31.75
N ARG A 23 -19.92 10.51 31.15
CA ARG A 23 -21.23 9.87 30.98
C ARG A 23 -21.75 10.03 29.56
N ALA A 24 -22.04 8.91 28.92
CA ALA A 24 -22.78 8.89 27.67
C ALA A 24 -24.23 9.33 27.90
N THR A 25 -24.88 9.75 26.83
CA THR A 25 -26.29 10.12 26.77
C THR A 25 -27.04 9.23 25.79
N GLU A 26 -28.38 9.29 25.80
CA GLU A 26 -29.19 8.62 24.77
C GLU A 26 -28.86 9.11 23.37
N GLU A 27 -28.58 10.40 23.21
CA GLU A 27 -28.17 10.97 21.93
C GLU A 27 -26.89 10.30 21.41
N ASP A 28 -25.94 9.99 22.30
CA ASP A 28 -24.72 9.28 21.93
C ASP A 28 -24.99 7.84 21.45
N VAL A 29 -26.04 7.18 21.96
CA VAL A 29 -26.48 5.87 21.44
C VAL A 29 -26.91 6.00 19.98
N TYR A 30 -27.77 6.97 19.66
CA TYR A 30 -28.18 7.23 18.28
C TYR A 30 -26.98 7.54 17.37
N TYR A 31 -26.03 8.35 17.85
CA TYR A 31 -24.81 8.63 17.09
C TYR A 31 -23.95 7.39 16.88
N CYS A 32 -23.84 6.49 17.86
CA CYS A 32 -23.11 5.23 17.69
C CYS A 32 -23.74 4.36 16.61
N TYR A 33 -25.06 4.19 16.59
CA TYR A 33 -25.75 3.45 15.51
C TYR A 33 -25.50 4.06 14.13
N ARG A 34 -25.68 5.37 14.00
CA ARG A 34 -25.56 6.05 12.70
C ARG A 34 -24.12 6.10 12.20
N LEU A 35 -23.15 6.39 13.07
CA LEU A 35 -21.76 6.59 12.68
C LEU A 35 -20.97 5.29 12.60
N LEU A 36 -21.23 4.32 13.50
CA LEU A 36 -20.47 3.07 13.58
C LEU A 36 -21.14 1.95 12.79
N LEU A 37 -22.47 1.86 12.83
CA LEU A 37 -23.23 0.79 12.16
C LEU A 37 -23.91 1.24 10.85
N ASN A 38 -23.86 2.53 10.52
CA ASN A 38 -24.43 3.11 9.30
C ASN A 38 -25.94 2.80 9.13
N ARG A 39 -26.69 2.81 10.24
CA ARG A 39 -28.16 2.65 10.26
C ARG A 39 -28.78 3.36 11.45
N GLU A 40 -30.11 3.47 11.44
CA GLU A 40 -30.88 3.85 12.62
C GLU A 40 -31.00 2.66 13.59
N PRO A 41 -31.08 2.92 14.91
CA PRO A 41 -31.33 1.87 15.88
C PRO A 41 -32.71 1.23 15.67
N ASP A 42 -32.77 -0.09 15.83
CA ASP A 42 -34.05 -0.78 16.00
C ASP A 42 -34.55 -0.62 17.45
N GLN A 43 -35.82 -0.97 17.70
CA GLN A 43 -36.46 -0.75 19.00
C GLN A 43 -35.73 -1.47 20.14
N ASP A 44 -35.32 -2.71 19.92
CA ASP A 44 -34.69 -3.55 20.95
C ASP A 44 -33.27 -3.05 21.25
N GLY A 45 -32.50 -2.75 20.22
CA GLY A 45 -31.15 -2.21 20.31
C GLY A 45 -31.12 -0.84 20.96
N LEU A 46 -32.08 0.05 20.65
CA LEU A 46 -32.22 1.33 21.32
C LEU A 46 -32.52 1.15 22.81
N ALA A 47 -33.51 0.31 23.14
CA ALA A 47 -33.91 0.08 24.53
C ALA A 47 -32.74 -0.47 25.38
N TYR A 48 -31.97 -1.42 24.83
CA TYR A 48 -30.81 -1.98 25.50
C TYR A 48 -29.74 -0.93 25.82
N TYR A 49 -29.25 -0.20 24.81
CA TYR A 49 -28.16 0.75 25.02
C TYR A 49 -28.60 1.99 25.79
N THR A 50 -29.86 2.45 25.62
CA THR A 50 -30.41 3.53 26.44
C THR A 50 -30.50 3.12 27.91
N ASN A 51 -30.98 1.91 28.21
CA ASN A 51 -31.02 1.41 29.58
C ASN A 51 -29.61 1.30 30.18
N LEU A 52 -28.65 0.81 29.38
CA LEU A 52 -27.25 0.71 29.77
C LEU A 52 -26.67 2.07 30.18
N VAL A 53 -26.89 3.09 29.36
CA VAL A 53 -26.39 4.45 29.59
C VAL A 53 -27.08 5.11 30.80
N GLN A 54 -28.40 4.98 30.92
CA GLN A 54 -29.17 5.59 32.02
C GLN A 54 -28.87 4.94 33.38
N THR A 55 -28.79 3.60 33.42
CA THR A 55 -28.73 2.84 34.67
C THR A 55 -27.31 2.64 35.17
N HIS A 56 -26.36 2.41 34.25
CA HIS A 56 -24.98 2.08 34.61
C HIS A 56 -24.00 3.25 34.45
N HIS A 57 -24.49 4.44 34.08
CA HIS A 57 -23.69 5.66 33.91
C HIS A 57 -22.42 5.43 33.08
N VAL A 58 -22.58 4.66 31.99
CA VAL A 58 -21.49 4.27 31.10
C VAL A 58 -20.87 5.51 30.47
N SER A 59 -19.54 5.59 30.41
CA SER A 59 -18.83 6.67 29.74
C SER A 59 -18.95 6.58 28.22
N LEU A 60 -18.81 7.69 27.49
CA LEU A 60 -18.83 7.66 26.02
C LEU A 60 -17.77 6.69 25.44
N PRO A 61 -16.51 6.67 25.92
CA PRO A 61 -15.52 5.70 25.47
C PRO A 61 -15.97 4.24 25.66
N THR A 62 -16.57 3.91 26.81
CA THR A 62 -17.05 2.55 27.09
C THR A 62 -18.25 2.18 26.20
N LEU A 63 -19.15 3.13 25.92
CA LEU A 63 -20.26 2.91 24.98
C LEU A 63 -19.72 2.63 23.57
N VAL A 64 -18.81 3.47 23.08
CA VAL A 64 -18.17 3.30 21.77
C VAL A 64 -17.45 1.96 21.68
N ASP A 65 -16.69 1.60 22.71
CA ASP A 65 -15.99 0.31 22.77
C ASP A 65 -16.97 -0.88 22.71
N GLY A 66 -18.13 -0.78 23.36
CA GLY A 66 -19.20 -1.77 23.27
C GLY A 66 -19.73 -1.95 21.84
N PHE A 67 -19.93 -0.86 21.09
CA PHE A 67 -20.33 -0.93 19.67
C PHE A 67 -19.22 -1.51 18.80
N LEU A 68 -17.97 -1.06 18.97
CA LEU A 68 -16.82 -1.54 18.20
C LEU A 68 -16.55 -3.04 18.42
N ASN A 69 -16.88 -3.56 19.60
CA ASN A 69 -16.74 -4.98 19.93
C ASN A 69 -17.98 -5.84 19.62
N SER A 70 -19.09 -5.22 19.22
CA SER A 70 -20.33 -5.92 18.89
C SER A 70 -20.15 -6.86 17.69
N TYR A 71 -20.91 -7.96 17.67
CA TYR A 71 -20.95 -8.87 16.53
C TYR A 71 -21.39 -8.17 15.25
N GLU A 72 -22.34 -7.23 15.38
CA GLU A 72 -22.85 -6.45 14.26
C GLU A 72 -21.76 -5.57 13.62
N PHE A 73 -21.04 -4.78 14.42
CA PHE A 73 -19.94 -3.95 13.90
C PHE A 73 -18.85 -4.81 13.28
N LYS A 74 -18.48 -5.93 13.92
CA LYS A 74 -17.48 -6.87 13.40
C LYS A 74 -17.91 -7.46 12.05
N ASN A 75 -19.18 -7.83 11.89
CA ASN A 75 -19.72 -8.32 10.62
C ASN A 75 -19.79 -7.23 9.56
N LEU A 76 -20.25 -6.03 9.91
CA LEU A 76 -20.29 -4.90 8.98
C LEU A 76 -18.88 -4.58 8.45
N VAL A 77 -17.89 -4.58 9.34
CA VAL A 77 -16.48 -4.41 8.96
C VAL A 77 -15.99 -5.58 8.12
N ALA A 78 -16.34 -6.82 8.45
CA ALA A 78 -15.97 -8.00 7.65
C ALA A 78 -16.58 -7.97 6.24
N GLU A 79 -17.86 -7.58 6.11
CA GLU A 79 -18.54 -7.40 4.82
C GLU A 79 -17.91 -6.28 3.99
N ARG A 80 -17.59 -5.13 4.62
CA ARG A 80 -16.89 -4.02 3.94
C ARG A 80 -15.48 -4.39 3.52
N ASN A 81 -14.81 -5.24 4.29
CA ASN A 81 -13.49 -5.78 3.96
C ASN A 81 -13.53 -6.91 2.93
N ARG A 82 -14.72 -7.41 2.55
CA ARG A 82 -14.84 -8.55 1.64
C ARG A 82 -14.29 -8.15 0.26
N PRO A 83 -13.27 -8.86 -0.26
CA PRO A 83 -12.78 -8.59 -1.59
C PRO A 83 -13.87 -8.78 -2.64
N GLN A 84 -13.95 -7.87 -3.60
CA GLN A 84 -14.83 -7.92 -4.75
C GLN A 84 -14.01 -8.14 -6.02
N LEU A 85 -14.49 -9.01 -6.88
CA LEU A 85 -13.85 -9.23 -8.17
C LEU A 85 -14.17 -8.08 -9.12
N VAL A 86 -13.14 -7.50 -9.70
CA VAL A 86 -13.20 -6.44 -10.69
C VAL A 86 -12.53 -6.94 -11.96
N GLU A 87 -13.31 -7.09 -13.02
CA GLU A 87 -12.80 -7.37 -14.36
C GLU A 87 -12.21 -6.08 -14.96
N LEU A 88 -10.97 -6.19 -15.47
CA LEU A 88 -10.25 -5.20 -16.27
C LEU A 88 -9.96 -5.80 -17.66
N ASP A 89 -9.40 -5.00 -18.58
CA ASP A 89 -9.16 -5.42 -19.97
C ASP A 89 -8.25 -6.66 -20.11
N ASP A 90 -7.23 -6.79 -19.25
CA ASP A 90 -6.20 -7.83 -19.38
C ASP A 90 -6.30 -8.96 -18.35
N PHE A 91 -6.92 -8.68 -17.20
CA PHE A 91 -7.01 -9.58 -16.06
C PHE A 91 -8.16 -9.16 -15.13
N SER A 92 -8.57 -10.06 -14.25
CA SER A 92 -9.49 -9.75 -13.15
C SER A 92 -8.73 -9.60 -11.83
N ILE A 93 -9.18 -8.72 -10.95
CA ILE A 93 -8.50 -8.44 -9.67
C ILE A 93 -9.49 -8.37 -8.52
N TYR A 94 -9.15 -9.01 -7.41
CA TYR A 94 -9.88 -8.86 -6.15
C TYR A 94 -9.43 -7.59 -5.44
N VAL A 95 -10.39 -6.69 -5.20
CA VAL A 95 -10.16 -5.41 -4.52
C VAL A 95 -11.04 -5.27 -3.29
N ARG A 96 -10.57 -4.51 -2.31
CA ARG A 96 -11.38 -4.15 -1.14
C ARG A 96 -11.87 -2.71 -1.32
N LEU A 97 -13.17 -2.46 -1.25
CA LEU A 97 -13.72 -1.12 -1.52
C LEU A 97 -13.43 -0.10 -0.42
N ASN A 98 -13.02 -0.58 0.75
CA ASN A 98 -12.57 0.28 1.85
C ASN A 98 -11.07 0.60 1.80
N ASP A 99 -10.32 -0.01 0.88
CA ASP A 99 -9.03 0.52 0.43
C ASP A 99 -9.31 1.70 -0.49
N HIS A 100 -9.31 2.91 0.07
CA HIS A 100 -9.80 4.10 -0.62
C HIS A 100 -8.84 4.61 -1.71
N PHE A 101 -7.58 4.19 -1.69
CA PHE A 101 -6.55 4.70 -2.60
C PHE A 101 -6.35 3.79 -3.81
N VAL A 102 -6.22 2.48 -3.59
CA VAL A 102 -5.93 1.53 -4.67
C VAL A 102 -7.21 0.77 -5.07
N GLY A 103 -7.76 -0.03 -4.15
CA GLY A 103 -8.90 -0.89 -4.43
C GLY A 103 -10.16 -0.16 -4.92
N ALA A 104 -10.57 0.92 -4.24
CA ALA A 104 -11.73 1.72 -4.64
C ALA A 104 -11.50 2.45 -5.97
N THR A 105 -10.27 2.90 -6.24
CA THR A 105 -9.89 3.54 -7.51
C THR A 105 -10.01 2.54 -8.65
N ILE A 106 -9.44 1.33 -8.51
CA ILE A 106 -9.56 0.26 -9.52
C ILE A 106 -11.02 -0.12 -9.75
N ALA A 107 -11.82 -0.28 -8.70
CA ALA A 107 -13.23 -0.62 -8.82
C ALA A 107 -14.03 0.43 -9.60
N ARG A 108 -13.77 1.72 -9.34
CA ARG A 108 -14.48 2.86 -9.94
C ARG A 108 -14.01 3.14 -11.36
N GLU A 109 -12.71 3.22 -11.56
CA GLU A 109 -12.08 3.74 -12.78
C GLU A 109 -11.74 2.63 -13.77
N LYS A 110 -11.74 1.36 -13.32
CA LYS A 110 -11.29 0.21 -14.11
C LYS A 110 -9.88 0.40 -14.66
N ALA A 111 -9.05 1.13 -13.92
CA ALA A 111 -7.66 1.41 -14.22
C ALA A 111 -6.92 1.78 -12.92
N TYR A 112 -5.60 1.63 -12.94
CA TYR A 112 -4.71 2.14 -11.89
C TYR A 112 -3.43 2.65 -12.56
N GLU A 113 -2.96 3.84 -12.16
CA GLU A 113 -1.77 4.49 -12.71
C GLU A 113 -1.62 4.34 -14.23
N PRO A 114 -2.52 4.94 -15.02
CA PRO A 114 -2.63 4.64 -16.45
C PRO A 114 -1.33 4.88 -17.23
N TYR A 115 -0.57 5.94 -16.90
CA TYR A 115 0.69 6.24 -17.59
C TYR A 115 1.81 5.25 -17.25
N VAL A 116 1.85 4.73 -16.02
CA VAL A 116 2.79 3.67 -15.60
C VAL A 116 2.38 2.34 -16.23
N THR A 117 1.09 2.01 -16.20
CA THR A 117 0.50 0.83 -16.87
C THR A 117 0.91 0.79 -18.34
N GLU A 118 0.78 1.90 -19.07
CA GLU A 118 1.15 1.96 -20.48
C GLU A 118 2.65 1.80 -20.70
N GLU A 119 3.51 2.33 -19.83
CA GLU A 119 4.95 2.09 -19.93
C GLU A 119 5.30 0.61 -19.70
N PHE A 120 4.60 -0.07 -18.77
CA PHE A 120 4.77 -1.51 -18.56
C PHE A 120 4.33 -2.32 -19.77
N ARG A 121 3.21 -1.97 -20.42
CA ARG A 121 2.81 -2.57 -21.71
C ARG A 121 3.88 -2.36 -22.79
N ARG A 122 4.56 -1.20 -22.79
CA ARG A 122 5.64 -0.90 -23.74
C ARG A 122 6.93 -1.62 -23.43
N ILE A 123 7.25 -1.96 -22.18
CA ILE A 123 8.51 -2.61 -21.80
C ILE A 123 8.38 -4.13 -21.82
N LEU A 124 7.36 -4.69 -21.16
CA LEU A 124 7.22 -6.12 -20.94
C LEU A 124 6.94 -6.87 -22.24
N ARG A 125 7.59 -8.02 -22.40
CA ARG A 125 7.47 -8.91 -23.56
C ARG A 125 7.30 -10.36 -23.12
N PRO A 126 6.68 -11.21 -23.95
CA PRO A 126 6.60 -12.64 -23.67
C PRO A 126 7.99 -13.25 -23.40
N GLY A 127 8.08 -14.09 -22.37
CA GLY A 127 9.33 -14.75 -21.95
C GLY A 127 10.20 -13.96 -20.99
N MET A 128 9.87 -12.70 -20.67
CA MET A 128 10.64 -11.90 -19.71
C MET A 128 10.43 -12.35 -18.26
N THR A 129 11.45 -12.11 -17.44
CA THR A 129 11.37 -12.20 -15.98
C THR A 129 11.17 -10.81 -15.37
N PHE A 130 10.07 -10.65 -14.64
CA PHE A 130 9.72 -9.41 -13.94
C PHE A 130 9.79 -9.61 -12.42
N VAL A 131 10.32 -8.62 -11.69
CA VAL A 131 10.31 -8.59 -10.23
C VAL A 131 9.48 -7.40 -9.76
N ASP A 132 8.44 -7.67 -8.97
CA ASP A 132 7.54 -6.66 -8.40
C ASP A 132 7.84 -6.48 -6.91
N VAL A 133 8.55 -5.41 -6.55
CA VAL A 133 8.89 -5.10 -5.16
C VAL A 133 7.90 -4.08 -4.61
N GLY A 134 7.07 -4.52 -3.67
CA GLY A 134 5.88 -3.77 -3.23
C GLY A 134 4.66 -4.11 -4.07
N ALA A 135 4.39 -5.42 -4.25
CA ALA A 135 3.34 -5.88 -5.15
C ALA A 135 1.92 -5.42 -4.74
N ASN A 136 1.71 -5.03 -3.48
CA ASN A 136 0.42 -4.57 -2.96
C ASN A 136 -0.66 -5.63 -3.26
N ILE A 137 -1.87 -5.25 -3.66
CA ILE A 137 -2.94 -6.17 -4.07
C ILE A 137 -2.69 -6.82 -5.44
N GLY A 138 -1.57 -6.48 -6.09
CA GLY A 138 -1.03 -7.19 -7.24
C GLY A 138 -1.43 -6.68 -8.61
N TYR A 139 -1.84 -5.41 -8.73
CA TYR A 139 -2.21 -4.83 -10.04
C TYR A 139 -1.08 -5.00 -11.08
N PHE A 140 0.16 -4.58 -10.76
CA PHE A 140 1.30 -4.71 -11.67
C PHE A 140 1.80 -6.15 -11.79
N THR A 141 1.72 -6.95 -10.73
CA THR A 141 2.00 -8.39 -10.78
C THR A 141 1.10 -9.11 -11.80
N LEU A 142 -0.21 -8.87 -11.76
CA LEU A 142 -1.18 -9.51 -12.66
C LEU A 142 -1.02 -9.02 -14.11
N LEU A 143 -0.83 -7.71 -14.29
CA LEU A 143 -0.51 -7.13 -15.60
C LEU A 143 0.74 -7.79 -16.19
N ALA A 144 1.81 -7.89 -15.41
CA ALA A 144 3.06 -8.48 -15.86
C ALA A 144 2.90 -9.97 -16.16
N ALA A 145 2.22 -10.73 -15.29
CA ALA A 145 1.96 -12.16 -15.50
C ALA A 145 1.25 -12.41 -16.84
N ARG A 146 0.28 -11.56 -17.18
CA ARG A 146 -0.44 -11.60 -18.46
C ARG A 146 0.46 -11.28 -19.66
N LEU A 147 1.32 -10.27 -19.55
CA LEU A 147 2.17 -9.76 -20.63
C LEU A 147 3.40 -10.63 -20.91
N VAL A 148 4.05 -11.16 -19.88
CA VAL A 148 5.21 -12.06 -20.04
C VAL A 148 4.79 -13.47 -20.44
N GLY A 149 3.53 -13.85 -20.18
CA GLY A 149 2.93 -15.12 -20.58
C GLY A 149 3.59 -16.34 -19.94
N GLU A 150 3.17 -17.54 -20.35
CA GLU A 150 3.54 -18.82 -19.74
C GLU A 150 5.04 -19.15 -19.79
N ASN A 151 5.79 -18.53 -20.72
CA ASN A 151 7.24 -18.70 -20.85
C ASN A 151 8.05 -17.65 -20.08
N GLY A 152 7.39 -16.61 -19.56
CA GLY A 152 8.00 -15.64 -18.66
C GLY A 152 7.64 -15.94 -17.21
N HIS A 153 8.18 -15.16 -16.27
CA HIS A 153 7.93 -15.37 -14.85
C HIS A 153 7.87 -14.06 -14.08
N VAL A 154 7.01 -14.01 -13.06
CA VAL A 154 6.92 -12.86 -12.14
C VAL A 154 7.30 -13.30 -10.73
N TYR A 155 8.24 -12.58 -10.12
CA TYR A 155 8.56 -12.70 -8.70
C TYR A 155 8.01 -11.50 -7.95
N ALA A 156 6.95 -11.69 -7.16
CA ALA A 156 6.26 -10.63 -6.45
C ALA A 156 6.62 -10.66 -4.95
N PHE A 157 6.96 -9.50 -4.38
CA PHE A 157 7.29 -9.33 -2.97
C PHE A 157 6.27 -8.38 -2.32
N GLU A 158 5.53 -8.88 -1.33
CA GLU A 158 4.57 -8.10 -0.57
C GLU A 158 4.57 -8.55 0.90
N PRO A 159 4.89 -7.68 1.87
CA PRO A 159 4.95 -8.09 3.26
C PRO A 159 3.58 -8.25 3.94
N THR A 160 2.52 -7.59 3.43
CA THR A 160 1.21 -7.52 4.11
C THR A 160 0.36 -8.75 3.81
N PRO A 161 -0.01 -9.57 4.81
CA PRO A 161 -0.77 -10.82 4.58
C PRO A 161 -2.10 -10.61 3.84
N ALA A 162 -2.82 -9.53 4.14
CA ALA A 162 -4.12 -9.22 3.51
C ALA A 162 -3.98 -8.87 2.00
N ASN A 163 -2.88 -8.23 1.63
CA ASN A 163 -2.56 -7.92 0.24
C ASN A 163 -2.17 -9.21 -0.50
N CYS A 164 -1.29 -10.03 0.10
CA CYS A 164 -0.93 -11.35 -0.44
C CYS A 164 -2.17 -12.24 -0.66
N GLN A 165 -3.13 -12.21 0.26
CA GLN A 165 -4.39 -12.96 0.11
C GLN A 165 -5.19 -12.48 -1.11
N SER A 166 -5.32 -11.16 -1.30
CA SER A 166 -6.05 -10.57 -2.44
C SER A 166 -5.35 -10.90 -3.76
N LEU A 167 -4.02 -10.83 -3.77
CA LEU A 167 -3.19 -11.19 -4.92
C LEU A 167 -3.30 -12.68 -5.24
N TYR A 168 -3.22 -13.58 -4.26
CA TYR A 168 -3.38 -15.02 -4.46
C TYR A 168 -4.74 -15.38 -5.05
N GLN A 169 -5.82 -14.77 -4.54
CA GLN A 169 -7.17 -14.95 -5.10
C GLN A 169 -7.23 -14.48 -6.55
N SER A 170 -6.60 -13.36 -6.87
CA SER A 170 -6.57 -12.83 -8.24
C SER A 170 -5.75 -13.72 -9.18
N LEU A 171 -4.61 -14.27 -8.73
CA LEU A 171 -3.83 -15.24 -9.51
C LEU A 171 -4.64 -16.50 -9.84
N ALA A 172 -5.36 -17.02 -8.83
CA ALA A 172 -6.21 -18.18 -9.00
C ALA A 172 -7.35 -17.92 -10.00
N GLU A 173 -8.02 -16.76 -9.91
CA GLU A 173 -9.11 -16.38 -10.82
C GLU A 173 -8.66 -16.28 -12.28
N ASN A 174 -7.46 -15.76 -12.53
CA ASN A 174 -6.91 -15.63 -13.88
C ASN A 174 -6.21 -16.90 -14.38
N GLY A 175 -6.02 -17.91 -13.52
CA GLY A 175 -5.23 -19.10 -13.87
C GLY A 175 -3.74 -18.83 -14.11
N PHE A 176 -3.18 -17.76 -13.51
CA PHE A 176 -1.78 -17.40 -13.69
C PHE A 176 -0.86 -18.29 -12.82
N GLY A 177 -0.23 -19.28 -13.47
CA GLY A 177 0.75 -20.18 -12.86
C GLY A 177 2.20 -19.71 -12.93
N ASN A 178 2.47 -18.60 -13.62
CA ASN A 178 3.81 -18.04 -13.88
C ASN A 178 4.23 -16.97 -12.85
N VAL A 179 3.71 -17.05 -11.63
CA VAL A 179 4.00 -16.09 -10.56
C VAL A 179 4.46 -16.81 -9.30
N THR A 180 5.53 -16.30 -8.69
CA THR A 180 5.98 -16.69 -7.34
C THR A 180 5.80 -15.50 -6.42
N LEU A 181 4.94 -15.65 -5.41
CA LEU A 181 4.68 -14.63 -4.40
C LEU A 181 5.47 -14.92 -3.12
N PHE A 182 6.25 -13.95 -2.69
CA PHE A 182 6.97 -13.94 -1.41
C PHE A 182 6.27 -12.99 -0.44
N GLN A 183 5.84 -13.52 0.70
CA GLN A 183 5.29 -12.71 1.78
C GLN A 183 6.42 -12.07 2.61
N ASN A 184 7.22 -11.23 1.96
CA ASN A 184 8.41 -10.63 2.53
C ASN A 184 8.54 -9.18 2.09
N ALA A 185 9.09 -8.35 2.98
CA ALA A 185 9.65 -7.07 2.57
C ALA A 185 11.00 -7.30 1.88
N VAL A 186 11.45 -6.31 1.11
CA VAL A 186 12.80 -6.32 0.52
C VAL A 186 13.64 -5.23 1.18
N ALA A 187 14.84 -5.60 1.60
CA ALA A 187 15.77 -4.70 2.31
C ALA A 187 17.23 -5.06 2.03
N GLU A 188 18.15 -4.36 2.69
CA GLU A 188 19.60 -4.53 2.50
C GLU A 188 20.16 -5.81 3.14
N LYS A 189 19.38 -6.48 3.99
CA LYS A 189 19.73 -7.73 4.67
C LYS A 189 18.48 -8.42 5.21
N ALA A 190 18.58 -9.72 5.45
CA ALA A 190 17.56 -10.47 6.16
C ALA A 190 17.39 -9.95 7.60
N GLN A 191 16.17 -9.54 7.96
CA GLN A 191 15.85 -8.99 9.28
C GLN A 191 14.34 -8.86 9.48
N THR A 192 13.89 -8.77 10.73
CA THR A 192 12.51 -8.40 11.05
C THR A 192 12.37 -6.88 11.11
N LEU A 193 11.40 -6.32 10.39
CA LEU A 193 11.09 -4.89 10.35
C LEU A 193 9.75 -4.59 11.01
N ILE A 194 9.62 -3.37 11.56
CA ILE A 194 8.33 -2.83 12.00
C ILE A 194 7.64 -2.23 10.78
N PHE A 195 6.36 -2.56 10.61
CA PHE A 195 5.59 -2.16 9.45
C PHE A 195 4.33 -1.41 9.91
N SER A 196 4.12 -0.21 9.39
CA SER A 196 2.83 0.48 9.48
C SER A 196 2.07 0.23 8.20
N GLY A 197 1.15 -0.72 8.27
CA GLY A 197 0.26 -1.10 7.20
C GLY A 197 -0.77 -2.11 7.71
N GLY A 198 -1.81 -2.34 6.94
CA GLY A 198 -2.89 -3.26 7.29
C GLY A 198 -4.14 -2.58 7.86
N GLY A 199 -5.22 -3.34 7.94
CA GLY A 199 -6.57 -2.80 8.08
C GLY A 199 -7.25 -2.69 6.72
N ALA A 200 -7.96 -1.60 6.46
CA ALA A 200 -8.69 -1.38 5.21
C ALA A 200 -7.77 -0.95 4.05
N ASP A 201 -6.79 -0.09 4.33
CA ASP A 201 -5.85 0.43 3.33
C ASP A 201 -4.82 -0.63 2.93
N SER A 202 -4.48 -0.67 1.64
CA SER A 202 -3.50 -1.62 1.11
C SER A 202 -2.06 -1.10 1.18
N ASN A 203 -1.85 0.20 1.16
CA ASN A 203 -0.52 0.79 1.31
C ASN A 203 0.03 0.56 2.73
N GLY A 204 1.35 0.41 2.80
CA GLY A 204 2.06 0.28 4.05
C GLY A 204 3.53 0.59 3.87
N ARG A 205 4.18 1.03 4.95
CA ARG A 205 5.60 1.39 4.94
C ARG A 205 6.34 0.84 6.15
N ILE A 206 7.66 0.74 6.02
CA ILE A 206 8.54 0.46 7.15
C ILE A 206 8.53 1.67 8.10
N ILE A 207 8.56 1.37 9.40
CA ILE A 207 8.59 2.36 10.49
C ILE A 207 9.88 2.21 11.27
N ASN A 208 10.52 3.34 11.57
CA ASN A 208 11.67 3.36 12.47
C ASN A 208 11.20 3.28 13.93
N GLU A 209 11.93 2.52 14.77
CA GLU A 209 11.60 2.35 16.20
C GLU A 209 11.53 3.68 16.98
N SER A 210 12.23 4.70 16.50
CA SER A 210 12.22 6.05 17.07
C SER A 210 10.96 6.87 16.73
N GLU A 211 10.14 6.44 15.76
CA GLU A 211 8.93 7.15 15.40
C GLU A 211 7.88 7.06 16.52
N PRO A 212 7.12 8.15 16.81
CA PRO A 212 6.09 8.13 17.85
C PRO A 212 5.08 6.99 17.70
N LEU A 213 4.74 6.63 16.45
CA LEU A 213 3.79 5.55 16.17
C LEU A 213 4.28 4.20 16.70
N ALA A 214 5.58 3.90 16.59
CA ALA A 214 6.16 2.66 17.10
C ALA A 214 6.27 2.64 18.64
N GLN A 215 6.32 3.81 19.27
CA GLN A 215 6.37 3.95 20.72
C GLN A 215 4.97 3.89 21.36
N GLU A 216 3.94 4.34 20.64
CA GLU A 216 2.56 4.42 21.12
C GLU A 216 1.73 3.17 20.79
N PHE A 217 2.08 2.41 19.76
CA PHE A 217 1.28 1.28 19.27
C PHE A 217 2.09 0.00 19.06
N VAL A 218 1.44 -1.14 19.29
CA VAL A 218 1.96 -2.43 18.85
C VAL A 218 1.69 -2.57 17.35
N LEU A 219 2.73 -2.37 16.55
CA LEU A 219 2.67 -2.46 15.10
C LEU A 219 3.04 -3.87 14.59
N PRO A 220 2.51 -4.28 13.42
CA PRO A 220 2.92 -5.49 12.75
C PRO A 220 4.44 -5.58 12.53
N ARG A 221 4.95 -6.81 12.57
CA ARG A 221 6.34 -7.13 12.23
C ARG A 221 6.34 -8.04 11.00
N VAL A 222 7.27 -7.77 10.09
CA VAL A 222 7.39 -8.49 8.82
C VAL A 222 8.84 -8.91 8.61
N GLU A 223 9.03 -10.07 7.98
CA GLU A 223 10.35 -10.56 7.62
C GLU A 223 10.80 -9.92 6.30
N ALA A 224 11.97 -9.29 6.32
CA ALA A 224 12.60 -8.75 5.15
C ALA A 224 13.70 -9.70 4.64
N VAL A 225 13.90 -9.72 3.32
CA VAL A 225 14.93 -10.49 2.63
C VAL A 225 15.72 -9.59 1.67
N THR A 226 16.85 -10.07 1.17
CA THR A 226 17.56 -9.43 0.05
C THR A 226 17.09 -10.02 -1.27
N LEU A 227 17.13 -9.25 -2.36
CA LEU A 227 16.86 -9.82 -3.68
C LEU A 227 18.03 -10.70 -4.14
N ASP A 228 19.26 -10.29 -3.86
CA ASP A 228 20.46 -11.03 -4.25
C ASP A 228 20.44 -12.47 -3.73
N GLU A 229 20.07 -12.71 -2.47
CA GLU A 229 19.98 -14.06 -1.91
C GLU A 229 18.73 -14.80 -2.42
N THR A 230 17.57 -14.12 -2.46
CA THR A 230 16.30 -14.77 -2.79
C THR A 230 16.23 -15.22 -4.24
N LEU A 231 16.82 -14.45 -5.16
CA LEU A 231 16.78 -14.67 -6.60
C LEU A 231 18.12 -15.15 -7.16
N ALA A 232 19.03 -15.63 -6.33
CA ALA A 232 20.39 -16.05 -6.71
C ALA A 232 20.46 -17.09 -7.85
N ASN A 233 19.40 -17.90 -8.02
CA ASN A 233 19.33 -18.96 -9.03
C ASN A 233 18.49 -18.57 -10.26
N VAL A 234 18.01 -17.34 -10.34
CA VAL A 234 17.25 -16.85 -11.50
C VAL A 234 18.22 -16.59 -12.65
N ALA A 235 17.94 -17.16 -13.82
CA ALA A 235 18.85 -17.09 -14.97
C ALA A 235 18.98 -15.68 -15.55
N GLN A 236 17.86 -14.94 -15.61
CA GLN A 236 17.81 -13.57 -16.13
C GLN A 236 16.67 -12.81 -15.43
N ILE A 237 16.93 -11.55 -15.07
CA ILE A 237 15.93 -10.59 -14.59
C ILE A 237 15.92 -9.40 -15.55
N ASP A 238 14.77 -9.13 -16.17
CA ASP A 238 14.67 -8.14 -17.26
C ASP A 238 14.13 -6.79 -16.78
N LEU A 239 13.21 -6.80 -15.82
CA LEU A 239 12.59 -5.60 -15.26
C LEU A 239 12.37 -5.77 -13.75
N ILE A 240 12.69 -4.75 -12.97
CA ILE A 240 12.35 -4.66 -11.55
C ILE A 240 11.52 -3.40 -11.32
N LYS A 241 10.33 -3.57 -10.73
CA LYS A 241 9.55 -2.46 -10.15
C LYS A 241 9.92 -2.30 -8.68
N MET A 242 10.09 -1.07 -8.21
CA MET A 242 10.22 -0.74 -6.78
C MET A 242 9.29 0.40 -6.41
N ASP A 243 8.34 0.10 -5.53
CA ASP A 243 7.37 1.05 -5.02
C ASP A 243 7.01 0.60 -3.60
N ILE A 244 7.85 1.04 -2.68
CA ILE A 244 7.89 0.56 -1.30
C ILE A 244 7.94 1.72 -0.32
N GLU A 245 7.28 2.82 -0.69
CA GLU A 245 6.95 3.95 0.17
C GLU A 245 8.21 4.52 0.87
N GLY A 246 9.29 4.69 0.09
CA GLY A 246 10.55 5.28 0.54
C GLY A 246 11.62 4.28 0.97
N ALA A 247 11.36 2.97 0.91
CA ALA A 247 12.33 1.94 1.24
C ALA A 247 13.23 1.53 0.05
N GLU A 248 13.09 2.16 -1.12
CA GLU A 248 13.82 1.86 -2.35
C GLU A 248 15.35 1.85 -2.15
N PRO A 249 15.97 2.75 -1.36
CA PRO A 249 17.41 2.69 -1.10
C PRO A 249 17.85 1.42 -0.36
N ARG A 250 16.97 0.84 0.48
CA ARG A 250 17.25 -0.40 1.20
C ARG A 250 17.20 -1.59 0.25
N ALA A 251 16.17 -1.65 -0.59
CA ALA A 251 16.07 -2.67 -1.63
C ALA A 251 17.24 -2.60 -2.62
N TRP A 252 17.61 -1.40 -3.06
CA TRP A 252 18.79 -1.13 -3.88
C TRP A 252 20.06 -1.72 -3.26
N ALA A 253 20.31 -1.45 -1.99
CA ALA A 253 21.49 -1.99 -1.29
C ALA A 253 21.49 -3.53 -1.20
N GLY A 254 20.32 -4.18 -1.20
CA GLY A 254 20.15 -5.63 -1.16
C GLY A 254 20.08 -6.33 -2.54
N MET A 255 20.36 -5.62 -3.63
CA MET A 255 20.27 -6.18 -5.00
C MET A 255 21.50 -5.87 -5.88
N GLN A 256 22.65 -5.56 -5.29
CA GLN A 256 23.82 -5.10 -6.04
C GLN A 256 24.41 -6.19 -6.95
N GLN A 257 24.31 -7.48 -6.58
CA GLN A 257 24.73 -8.58 -7.46
C GLN A 257 23.80 -8.69 -8.67
N ILE A 258 22.49 -8.57 -8.46
CA ILE A 258 21.50 -8.55 -9.54
C ILE A 258 21.76 -7.41 -10.50
N ILE A 259 22.01 -6.20 -10.00
CA ILE A 259 22.33 -5.04 -10.83
C ILE A 259 23.59 -5.28 -11.67
N ALA A 260 24.63 -5.87 -11.07
CA ALA A 260 25.88 -6.16 -11.77
C ALA A 260 25.74 -7.26 -12.83
N GLN A 261 24.93 -8.29 -12.58
CA GLN A 261 24.82 -9.48 -13.42
C GLN A 261 23.73 -9.35 -14.49
N HIS A 262 22.52 -8.97 -14.10
CA HIS A 262 21.35 -9.00 -14.98
C HIS A 262 21.09 -7.66 -15.68
N ARG A 263 21.56 -6.56 -15.08
CA ARG A 263 21.38 -5.19 -15.58
C ARG A 263 19.92 -4.88 -15.96
N PRO A 264 18.94 -5.19 -15.08
CA PRO A 264 17.52 -5.10 -15.42
C PRO A 264 17.11 -3.65 -15.67
N ILE A 265 16.07 -3.44 -16.47
CA ILE A 265 15.37 -2.16 -16.47
C ILE A 265 14.80 -1.94 -15.06
N LEU A 266 14.83 -0.71 -14.56
CA LEU A 266 14.24 -0.37 -13.27
C LEU A 266 13.06 0.57 -13.50
N ALA A 267 11.93 0.31 -12.86
CA ALA A 267 10.82 1.25 -12.75
C ALA A 267 10.62 1.53 -11.26
N MET A 268 10.59 2.80 -10.85
CA MET A 268 10.46 3.13 -9.43
C MET A 268 9.65 4.39 -9.17
N GLU A 269 8.90 4.36 -8.08
CA GLU A 269 8.38 5.58 -7.46
C GLU A 269 9.53 6.29 -6.74
N PHE A 270 9.78 7.55 -7.07
CA PHE A 270 10.77 8.37 -6.39
C PHE A 270 10.08 9.44 -5.55
N ALA A 271 10.03 9.20 -4.24
CA ALA A 271 9.41 10.06 -3.24
C ALA A 271 10.45 10.56 -2.20
N PRO A 272 11.12 11.71 -2.42
CA PRO A 272 12.20 12.21 -1.56
C PRO A 272 11.87 12.27 -0.07
N ASP A 273 10.67 12.71 0.30
CA ASP A 273 10.28 12.83 1.70
C ASP A 273 10.09 11.45 2.36
N LEU A 274 9.53 10.49 1.61
CA LEU A 274 9.41 9.11 2.07
C LEU A 274 10.79 8.45 2.17
N ILE A 275 11.68 8.65 1.20
CA ILE A 275 13.06 8.15 1.25
C ILE A 275 13.78 8.65 2.52
N ARG A 276 13.67 9.94 2.83
CA ARG A 276 14.28 10.50 4.05
C ARG A 276 13.71 9.88 5.32
N THR A 277 12.40 9.65 5.37
CA THR A 277 11.71 9.24 6.60
C THR A 277 11.73 7.72 6.81
N THR A 278 11.53 6.94 5.75
CA THR A 278 11.45 5.48 5.77
C THR A 278 12.84 4.84 5.78
N SER A 279 13.74 5.22 4.87
CA SER A 279 15.08 4.59 4.79
C SER A 279 16.18 5.37 5.51
N GLY A 280 15.94 6.63 5.86
CA GLY A 280 16.97 7.52 6.42
C GLY A 280 18.04 7.94 5.41
N ALA A 281 17.85 7.64 4.12
CA ALA A 281 18.83 7.96 3.08
C ALA A 281 18.68 9.40 2.60
N ASP A 282 19.74 9.93 1.97
CA ASP A 282 19.61 11.15 1.18
C ASP A 282 19.08 10.81 -0.23
N PRO A 283 17.92 11.35 -0.66
CA PRO A 283 17.31 11.04 -1.94
C PRO A 283 18.19 11.41 -3.14
N ALA A 284 18.95 12.50 -3.05
CA ALA A 284 19.84 12.93 -4.14
C ALA A 284 21.02 11.97 -4.26
N ALA A 285 21.66 11.60 -3.15
CA ALA A 285 22.73 10.61 -3.14
C ALA A 285 22.26 9.23 -3.62
N PHE A 286 21.02 8.83 -3.28
CA PHE A 286 20.42 7.59 -3.78
C PHE A 286 20.24 7.63 -5.31
N MET A 287 19.65 8.72 -5.82
CA MET A 287 19.49 8.88 -7.27
C MET A 287 20.84 8.91 -7.98
N ASP A 288 21.82 9.67 -7.47
CA ASP A 288 23.18 9.73 -7.99
C ASP A 288 23.83 8.34 -8.07
N ALA A 289 23.60 7.47 -7.08
CA ALA A 289 24.09 6.09 -7.10
C ALA A 289 23.49 5.26 -8.23
N ILE A 290 22.18 5.40 -8.49
CA ILE A 290 21.52 4.76 -9.65
C ILE A 290 22.14 5.30 -10.96
N GLN A 291 22.34 6.61 -11.05
CA GLN A 291 22.86 7.28 -12.26
C GLN A 291 24.30 6.91 -12.63
N GLN A 292 25.03 6.23 -11.74
CA GLN A 292 26.38 5.71 -12.05
C GLN A 292 26.32 4.60 -13.10
N THR A 293 25.25 3.79 -13.09
CA THR A 293 25.12 2.60 -13.95
C THR A 293 23.91 2.64 -14.88
N TYR A 294 22.97 3.56 -14.63
CA TYR A 294 21.75 3.72 -15.40
C TYR A 294 21.57 5.13 -15.98
N ASP A 295 20.91 5.18 -17.12
CA ASP A 295 20.29 6.38 -17.65
C ASP A 295 18.83 6.44 -17.18
N VAL A 296 18.48 7.50 -16.44
CA VAL A 296 17.18 7.64 -15.76
C VAL A 296 16.29 8.60 -16.51
N TYR A 297 15.06 8.17 -16.79
CA TYR A 297 14.02 8.93 -17.48
C TYR A 297 12.84 9.16 -16.54
N ILE A 298 12.26 10.35 -16.57
CA ILE A 298 11.04 10.65 -15.80
C ILE A 298 9.85 10.17 -16.62
N LEU A 299 8.92 9.43 -16.02
CA LEU A 299 7.63 9.13 -16.62
C LEU A 299 6.68 10.30 -16.35
N GLU A 300 6.35 11.03 -17.41
CA GLU A 300 5.38 12.10 -17.32
C GLU A 300 3.96 11.53 -17.30
N ARG A 301 3.08 12.17 -16.51
CA ARG A 301 1.66 11.79 -16.42
C ARG A 301 0.89 11.94 -17.74
N THR A 302 1.51 12.56 -18.75
CA THR A 302 1.05 12.61 -20.14
C THR A 302 1.18 11.26 -20.87
N GLY A 303 1.85 10.27 -20.26
CA GLY A 303 2.08 8.94 -20.84
C GLY A 303 3.37 8.82 -21.66
N GLN A 304 4.25 9.83 -21.59
CA GLN A 304 5.54 9.84 -22.26
C GLN A 304 6.66 9.90 -21.22
N LYS A 305 7.77 9.21 -21.50
CA LYS A 305 9.01 9.43 -20.75
C LYS A 305 9.74 10.66 -21.28
N SER A 306 10.55 11.29 -20.44
CA SER A 306 11.39 12.42 -20.85
C SER A 306 12.22 12.08 -22.12
N ALA A 307 12.43 13.05 -23.01
CA ALA A 307 13.08 12.79 -24.30
C ALA A 307 14.57 12.36 -24.17
N ALA A 308 15.20 12.70 -23.05
CA ALA A 308 16.58 12.36 -22.73
C ALA A 308 16.69 11.93 -21.26
N PRO A 309 17.79 11.22 -20.89
CA PRO A 309 18.11 10.95 -19.49
C PRO A 309 18.18 12.26 -18.69
N GLN A 310 17.62 12.25 -17.49
CA GLN A 310 17.59 13.37 -16.57
C GLN A 310 18.67 13.20 -15.51
N ASN A 311 19.26 14.30 -15.04
CA ASN A 311 20.15 14.26 -13.88
C ASN A 311 19.36 14.38 -12.57
N THR A 312 19.99 14.05 -11.44
CA THR A 312 19.39 14.12 -10.10
C THR A 312 18.74 15.47 -9.80
N ALA A 313 19.37 16.58 -10.19
CA ALA A 313 18.81 17.91 -9.95
C ALA A 313 17.49 18.13 -10.71
N ALA A 314 17.41 17.67 -11.96
CA ALA A 314 16.19 17.75 -12.77
C ALA A 314 15.09 16.83 -12.23
N ILE A 315 15.43 15.63 -11.76
CA ILE A 315 14.46 14.69 -11.16
C ILE A 315 13.89 15.26 -9.86
N MET A 316 14.74 15.79 -8.98
CA MET A 316 14.32 16.47 -7.74
C MET A 316 13.45 17.69 -8.03
N ALA A 317 13.78 18.49 -9.04
CA ALA A 317 12.99 19.64 -9.44
C ALA A 317 11.63 19.24 -10.03
N ALA A 318 11.59 18.18 -10.84
CA ALA A 318 10.35 17.64 -11.39
C ALA A 318 9.44 17.11 -10.28
N GLN A 319 10.00 16.42 -9.27
CA GLN A 319 9.25 15.98 -8.10
C GLN A 319 8.65 17.16 -7.34
N ALA A 320 9.45 18.19 -7.03
CA ALA A 320 8.96 19.40 -6.35
C ALA A 320 7.86 20.12 -7.16
N ALA A 321 7.93 20.10 -8.49
CA ALA A 321 6.97 20.72 -9.38
C ALA A 321 5.70 19.89 -9.63
N SER A 322 5.72 18.58 -9.35
CA SER A 322 4.64 17.65 -9.68
C SER A 322 3.33 17.94 -8.93
N GLY A 323 3.43 18.61 -7.77
CA GLY A 323 2.30 18.84 -6.86
C GLY A 323 1.81 17.57 -6.17
N ILE A 324 2.49 16.44 -6.36
CA ILE A 324 2.26 15.15 -5.72
C ILE A 324 3.56 14.71 -5.01
N GLY A 325 3.47 13.79 -4.05
CA GLY A 325 4.60 13.44 -3.18
C GLY A 325 5.78 12.76 -3.90
N HIS A 326 5.61 12.34 -5.15
CA HIS A 326 6.57 11.52 -5.90
C HIS A 326 6.63 11.89 -7.38
N VAL A 327 7.61 11.30 -8.08
CA VAL A 327 7.60 11.11 -9.54
C VAL A 327 7.98 9.68 -9.87
N ASP A 328 7.39 9.14 -10.92
CA ASP A 328 7.78 7.84 -11.45
C ASP A 328 8.96 7.99 -12.39
N VAL A 329 9.94 7.09 -12.28
CA VAL A 329 11.09 7.05 -13.17
C VAL A 329 11.32 5.65 -13.73
N VAL A 330 11.88 5.59 -14.93
CA VAL A 330 12.38 4.36 -15.53
C VAL A 330 13.86 4.52 -15.86
N ALA A 331 14.66 3.57 -15.43
CA ALA A 331 16.10 3.57 -15.60
C ALA A 331 16.54 2.41 -16.49
N TYR A 332 17.38 2.70 -17.49
CA TYR A 332 17.94 1.72 -18.42
C TYR A 332 19.46 1.61 -18.22
N ALA A 333 19.99 0.39 -18.14
CA ALA A 333 21.41 0.17 -17.88
C ALA A 333 22.29 0.65 -19.06
N ARG A 334 23.45 1.25 -18.77
CA ARG A 334 24.36 1.87 -19.77
C ARG A 334 25.15 0.93 -20.69
#